data_AF-A0NI88-F1
#
_entry.id   AF-A0NI88-F1
#
_cell.length_a   1.000
_cell.length_b   1.000
_cell.length_c   1.000
_cell.angle_alpha   90.00
_cell.angle_beta   90.00
_cell.angle_gamma   90.00
#
_symmetry.space_group_name_H-M   'P 1'
#
loop_
_entity.id
_entity.type
_entity.pdbx_description
1 polymer ?
#
loop_
_entity_poly.entity_id
_entity_poly.type
_entity_poly.pdbx_seq_one_letter_code
_entity_poly.pdbx_strand_id
1 'polypeptide(L)'
;MTERTFIDPEKFALSFSKTVAEGNVPVSEYVDKAKEQMLAYLTAYYLVQDFDKNESKNFGSREDKKFSDLSFNELLTRIAQLNKY
;
A
#
# COMPACT_ATOMS: atom_id res chain seq x y z
N MET A 1 14.44 -11.47 -4.75
CA MET A 1 14.29 -11.00 -6.15
C MET A 1 13.32 -9.83 -6.12
N THR A 2 13.68 -8.70 -6.72
CA THR A 2 12.77 -7.54 -6.80
C THR A 2 11.59 -7.95 -7.68
N GLU A 3 10.43 -8.21 -7.07
CA GLU A 3 9.19 -8.41 -7.83
C GLU A 3 8.98 -7.16 -8.67
N ARG A 4 9.19 -7.28 -10.00
CA ARG A 4 8.96 -6.16 -10.90
C ARG A 4 7.46 -5.92 -10.92
N THR A 5 7.04 -4.73 -10.50
CA THR A 5 5.66 -4.29 -10.64
C THR A 5 5.31 -4.28 -12.13
N PHE A 6 4.45 -5.20 -12.55
CA PHE A 6 3.92 -5.25 -13.90
C PHE A 6 2.54 -4.61 -13.91
N ILE A 7 2.39 -3.51 -14.63
CA ILE A 7 1.08 -2.90 -14.88
C ILE A 7 0.40 -3.74 -15.95
N ASP A 8 -0.82 -4.21 -15.66
CA ASP A 8 -1.69 -4.79 -16.67
C ASP A 8 -2.21 -3.66 -17.59
N PRO A 9 -1.77 -3.63 -18.87
CA PRO A 9 -2.09 -2.52 -19.75
C PRO A 9 -3.57 -2.49 -20.15
N GLU A 10 -4.21 -3.65 -20.31
CA GLU A 10 -5.62 -3.74 -20.70
C GLU A 10 -6.52 -3.25 -19.57
N LYS A 11 -6.23 -3.71 -18.34
CA LYS A 11 -6.98 -3.29 -17.15
C LYS A 11 -6.80 -1.80 -16.88
N PHE A 12 -5.60 -1.27 -17.06
CA PHE A 12 -5.33 0.16 -16.93
C PHE A 12 -6.08 0.98 -17.98
N ALA A 13 -5.98 0.61 -19.26
CA ALA A 13 -6.64 1.32 -20.35
C ALA A 13 -8.17 1.33 -20.19
N LEU A 14 -8.76 0.18 -19.82
CA LEU A 14 -10.19 0.09 -19.54
C LEU A 14 -10.60 0.99 -18.37
N SER A 15 -9.84 0.99 -17.28
CA SER A 15 -10.13 1.83 -16.11
C SER A 15 -10.01 3.32 -16.45
N PHE A 16 -8.97 3.71 -17.19
CA PHE A 16 -8.78 5.09 -17.65
C PHE A 16 -9.91 5.55 -18.58
N SER A 17 -10.37 4.69 -19.49
CA SER A 17 -11.48 5.02 -20.39
C SER A 17 -12.77 5.38 -19.64
N LYS A 18 -13.03 4.70 -18.50
CA LYS A 18 -14.17 5.00 -17.63
C LYS A 18 -13.99 6.34 -16.94
N THR A 19 -12.82 6.60 -16.35
CA THR A 19 -12.49 7.89 -15.70
C THR A 19 -12.71 9.07 -16.66
N VAL A 20 -12.26 8.93 -17.90
CA VAL A 20 -12.38 9.98 -18.93
C VAL A 20 -13.84 10.16 -19.38
N ALA A 21 -14.58 9.05 -19.57
CA ALA A 21 -15.99 9.09 -19.94
C ALA A 21 -16.86 9.75 -18.87
N GLU A 22 -16.57 9.52 -17.59
CA GLU A 22 -17.28 10.10 -16.45
C GLU A 22 -16.89 11.56 -16.20
N GLY A 23 -15.62 11.93 -16.46
CA GLY A 23 -15.08 13.26 -16.18
C GLY A 23 -15.29 14.31 -17.29
N ASN A 24 -15.88 13.94 -18.42
CA ASN A 24 -16.02 14.80 -19.61
C ASN A 24 -14.70 15.51 -20.00
N VAL A 25 -13.59 14.76 -19.92
CA VAL A 25 -12.25 15.28 -20.16
C VAL A 25 -12.08 15.59 -21.65
N PRO A 26 -11.49 16.74 -22.05
CA PRO A 26 -11.17 17.00 -23.43
C PRO A 26 -10.02 16.12 -23.93
N VAL A 27 -10.05 15.72 -25.20
CA VAL A 27 -9.04 14.83 -25.81
C VAL A 27 -7.62 15.37 -25.65
N SER A 28 -7.44 16.69 -25.68
CA SER A 28 -6.14 17.35 -25.47
C SER A 28 -5.50 17.06 -24.11
N GLU A 29 -6.30 16.69 -23.10
CA GLU A 29 -5.84 16.43 -21.73
C GLU A 29 -5.69 14.93 -21.40
N TYR A 30 -6.00 14.04 -22.34
CA TYR A 30 -5.99 12.59 -22.08
C TYR A 30 -4.63 12.08 -21.63
N VAL A 31 -3.55 12.58 -22.24
CA VAL A 31 -2.19 12.16 -21.89
C VAL A 31 -1.86 12.55 -20.44
N ASP A 32 -2.23 13.74 -20.01
CA ASP A 32 -1.91 14.21 -18.67
C ASP A 32 -2.80 13.53 -17.61
N LYS A 33 -4.08 13.32 -17.91
CA LYS A 33 -4.96 12.52 -17.04
C LYS A 33 -4.53 11.07 -16.92
N ALA A 34 -4.01 10.46 -17.98
CA ALA A 34 -3.48 9.11 -17.93
C ALA A 34 -2.26 9.03 -17.01
N LYS A 35 -1.35 10.01 -17.08
CA LYS A 35 -0.19 10.10 -16.17
C LYS A 35 -0.63 10.27 -14.72
N GLU A 36 -1.59 11.15 -14.44
CA GLU A 36 -2.13 11.36 -13.09
C GLU A 36 -2.71 10.07 -12.51
N GLN A 37 -3.54 9.37 -13.28
CA GLN A 37 -4.14 8.10 -12.85
C GLN A 37 -3.09 7.02 -12.63
N MET A 38 -2.07 6.93 -13.50
CA MET A 38 -0.98 5.98 -13.34
C MET A 38 -0.17 6.26 -12.07
N LEU A 39 0.12 7.54 -11.79
CA LEU A 39 0.79 7.95 -10.58
C LEU A 39 -0.02 7.57 -9.34
N ALA A 40 -1.32 7.90 -9.32
CA ALA A 40 -2.21 7.56 -8.21
C ALA A 40 -2.27 6.04 -7.95
N TYR A 41 -2.40 5.24 -9.01
CA TYR A 41 -2.38 3.78 -8.91
C TYR A 41 -1.08 3.27 -8.29
N LEU A 42 0.07 3.72 -8.80
CA LEU A 42 1.37 3.27 -8.31
C LEU A 42 1.59 3.70 -6.87
N THR A 43 1.24 4.93 -6.50
CA THR A 43 1.33 5.42 -5.13
C THR A 43 0.51 4.55 -4.18
N ALA A 44 -0.77 4.31 -4.50
CA ALA A 44 -1.63 3.46 -3.67
C ALA A 44 -1.08 2.03 -3.56
N TYR A 45 -0.64 1.45 -4.66
CA TYR A 45 -0.06 0.12 -4.70
C TYR A 45 1.19 0.00 -3.81
N TYR A 46 2.09 0.98 -3.88
CA TYR A 46 3.30 0.98 -3.04
C TYR A 46 2.99 1.21 -1.57
N LEU A 47 2.03 2.06 -1.23
CA LEU A 47 1.60 2.25 0.15
C LEU A 47 1.04 0.96 0.76
N VAL A 48 0.20 0.24 0.01
CA VAL A 48 -0.33 -1.06 0.45
C VAL A 48 0.80 -2.08 0.58
N GLN A 49 1.69 -2.20 -0.41
CA GLN A 49 2.84 -3.11 -0.30
C GLN A 49 3.75 -2.80 0.88
N ASP A 50 4.00 -1.52 1.16
CA ASP A 50 4.83 -1.11 2.28
C ASP A 50 4.14 -1.44 3.61
N PHE A 51 2.83 -1.18 3.70
CA PHE A 51 2.02 -1.62 4.83
C PHE A 51 2.10 -3.13 5.03
N ASP A 52 1.84 -3.94 4.01
CA ASP A 52 1.87 -5.41 4.09
C ASP A 52 3.26 -5.94 4.48
N LYS A 53 4.35 -5.31 4.00
CA LYS A 53 5.73 -5.64 4.41
C LYS A 53 6.00 -5.28 5.86
N ASN A 54 5.49 -4.15 6.34
CA ASN A 54 5.67 -3.72 7.72
C ASN A 54 4.79 -4.54 8.67
N GLU A 55 3.57 -4.88 8.26
CA GLU A 55 2.65 -5.77 8.98
C GLU A 55 3.26 -7.17 9.09
N SER A 56 3.71 -7.76 7.98
CA SER A 56 4.35 -9.09 8.01
C SER A 56 5.67 -9.13 8.81
N LYS A 57 6.42 -8.02 8.90
CA LYS A 57 7.59 -7.90 9.80
C LYS A 57 7.20 -7.75 11.27
N ASN A 58 6.16 -6.97 11.57
CA ASN A 58 5.74 -6.68 12.94
C ASN A 58 4.90 -7.82 13.57
N PHE A 59 4.23 -8.62 12.74
CA PHE A 59 3.36 -9.72 13.17
C PHE A 59 3.87 -11.12 12.75
N GLY A 60 4.99 -11.19 12.03
CA GLY A 60 5.65 -12.44 11.61
C GLY A 60 6.40 -13.19 12.70
N SER A 61 6.64 -12.59 13.88
CA SER A 61 7.06 -13.34 15.06
C SER A 61 5.88 -14.09 15.67
N ARG A 62 5.58 -15.25 15.09
CA ARG A 62 4.54 -16.20 15.54
C ARG A 62 4.70 -16.71 16.99
N GLU A 63 5.72 -16.26 17.71
CA GLU A 63 5.97 -16.55 19.14
C GLU A 63 5.61 -15.39 20.08
N ASP A 64 5.28 -14.21 19.56
CA ASP A 64 4.90 -13.09 20.41
C ASP A 64 3.40 -13.12 20.68
N LYS A 65 3.05 -13.37 21.95
CA LYS A 65 1.67 -13.21 22.46
C LYS A 65 1.09 -11.90 21.93
N LYS A 66 -0.15 -11.94 21.43
CA LYS A 66 -0.87 -10.72 21.01
C LYS A 66 -0.86 -9.73 22.18
N PHE A 67 -0.84 -8.42 21.89
CA PHE A 67 -0.85 -7.39 22.93
C PHE A 67 -2.00 -7.54 23.93
N SER A 68 -3.15 -8.07 23.49
CA SER A 68 -4.31 -8.40 24.32
C SER A 68 -4.06 -9.49 25.36
N ASP A 69 -3.03 -10.31 25.14
CA ASP A 69 -2.74 -11.53 25.90
C ASP A 69 -1.48 -11.35 26.78
N LEU A 70 -0.89 -10.16 26.78
CA LEU A 70 0.25 -9.81 27.63
C LEU A 70 -0.22 -9.37 29.01
N SER A 71 0.40 -9.92 30.06
CA SER A 71 0.26 -9.37 31.40
C SER A 71 0.86 -7.97 31.46
N PHE A 72 0.42 -7.17 32.44
CA PHE A 72 0.86 -5.78 32.61
C PHE A 72 2.39 -5.61 32.62
N ASN A 73 3.12 -6.54 33.25
CA ASN A 73 4.59 -6.52 33.29
C ASN A 73 5.25 -6.86 31.94
N GLU A 74 4.63 -7.75 31.16
CA GLU A 74 5.11 -8.08 29.81
C GLU A 74 4.86 -6.91 28.84
N LEU A 75 3.75 -6.21 29.01
CA LEU A 75 3.40 -5.02 28.21
C LEU A 75 4.39 -3.87 28.45
N LEU A 76 4.74 -3.59 29.71
CA LEU A 76 5.76 -2.58 30.06
C LEU A 76 7.13 -2.91 29.46
N THR A 77 7.51 -4.19 29.47
CA THR A 77 8.78 -4.65 28.89
C THR A 77 8.82 -4.46 27.37
N ARG A 78 7.70 -4.77 26.69
CA ARG A 78 7.54 -4.60 25.25
C ARG A 78 7.61 -3.13 24.83
N ILE A 79 6.95 -2.24 25.58
CA ILE A 79 6.98 -0.78 25.34
C ILE A 79 8.39 -0.22 25.55
N ALA A 80 9.12 -0.69 26.58
CA ALA A 80 10.49 -0.26 26.83
C ALA A 80 11.48 -0.68 25.72
N GLN A 81 11.25 -1.81 25.05
CA GLN A 81 12.05 -2.25 23.90
C GLN A 81 11.75 -1.43 22.63
N LEU A 82 10.49 -1.03 22.43
CA LEU A 82 10.08 -0.20 21.29
C LEU A 82 10.61 1.24 21.37
N ASN A 83 10.77 1.80 22.58
CA ASN A 83 11.32 3.14 22.81
C ASN A 83 12.86 3.23 22.71
N LYS A 84 13.56 2.13 22.43
CA LYS A 84 15.03 2.11 22.28
C LYS A 84 15.53 2.19 20.83
N TYR A 85 14.63 2.49 19.89
CA TYR A 85 14.96 2.80 18.50
C TYR A 85 14.59 4.24 18.15
#